data_AF-A0A815Q6H0-F1
#
_entry.id   AF-A0A815Q6H0-F1
#
_cell.length_a   1.000
_cell.length_b   1.000
_cell.length_c   1.000
_cell.angle_alpha   90.00
_cell.angle_beta   90.00
_cell.angle_gamma   90.00
#
_symmetry.space_group_name_H-M   'P 1'
#
loop_
_entity.id
_entity.type
_entity.pdbx_description
1 polymer ?
#
loop_
_entity_poly.entity_id
_entity_poly.type
_entity_poly.pdbx_seq_one_letter_code
_entity_poly.pdbx_strand_id
1 'polypeptide(L)'
;MDGGHDIPNLNLHKENITIKNINDLLAKYKTPSLIDLLSIDIDFDDYFVWKSILQANRFHARVVVIEYNYEIPVNENRVVDPDQDSRRWTKTIHYGASMLAMAALGRAYNYTLIYVEKNAINLFFIQTSILIEQNILHKVPSLKELYISEPYTPRKSNPELDKTRRWIWNDTIWI
;
A
#
# COMPACT_ATOMS: atom_id res chain seq x y z
N MET A 1 -10.71 -9.34 -5.30
CA MET A 1 -9.88 -10.16 -6.23
C MET A 1 -8.89 -10.91 -5.38
N ASP A 2 -8.57 -12.14 -5.72
CA ASP A 2 -7.63 -12.99 -4.98
C ASP A 2 -6.75 -13.79 -5.95
N GLY A 3 -5.52 -14.13 -5.56
CA GLY A 3 -4.61 -14.90 -6.42
C GLY A 3 -4.95 -16.39 -6.51
N GLY A 4 -5.67 -16.94 -5.53
CA GLY A 4 -5.90 -18.37 -5.36
C GLY A 4 -7.32 -18.84 -5.66
N HIS A 5 -8.32 -18.02 -5.34
CA HIS A 5 -9.71 -18.42 -5.18
C HIS A 5 -10.68 -17.63 -6.04
N ASP A 6 -11.76 -18.30 -6.45
CA ASP A 6 -12.93 -17.72 -7.12
C ASP A 6 -14.17 -18.16 -6.34
N ILE A 7 -14.98 -17.19 -5.90
CA ILE A 7 -16.23 -17.41 -5.18
C ILE A 7 -17.29 -16.48 -5.79
N PRO A 8 -17.97 -16.89 -6.87
CA PRO A 8 -18.83 -16.01 -7.66
C PRO A 8 -19.99 -15.37 -6.89
N ASN A 9 -20.58 -16.09 -5.94
CA ASN A 9 -21.67 -15.58 -5.10
C ASN A 9 -21.24 -14.50 -4.09
N LEU A 10 -19.93 -14.38 -3.82
CA LEU A 10 -19.34 -13.29 -3.04
C LEU A 10 -18.74 -12.20 -3.94
N ASN A 11 -18.89 -12.31 -5.26
CA ASN A 11 -18.20 -11.46 -6.24
C ASN A 11 -16.66 -11.49 -6.06
N LEU A 12 -16.11 -12.62 -5.59
CA LEU A 12 -14.67 -12.82 -5.45
C LEU A 12 -14.12 -13.46 -6.73
N HIS A 13 -13.21 -12.76 -7.40
CA HIS A 13 -12.62 -13.22 -8.66
C HIS A 13 -11.15 -13.60 -8.50
N LYS A 14 -10.78 -14.73 -9.09
CA LYS A 14 -9.39 -15.18 -9.15
C LYS A 14 -8.60 -14.40 -10.20
N GLU A 15 -7.62 -13.61 -9.77
CA GLU A 15 -6.79 -12.78 -10.64
C GLU A 15 -5.34 -12.70 -10.17
N ASN A 16 -4.40 -12.67 -11.11
CA ASN A 16 -3.01 -12.33 -10.82
C ASN A 16 -2.81 -10.82 -11.03
N ILE A 17 -2.87 -10.06 -9.94
CA ILE A 17 -2.81 -8.59 -9.97
C ILE A 17 -1.38 -8.13 -10.26
N THR A 18 -1.25 -7.14 -11.14
CA THR A 18 0.02 -6.51 -11.51
C THR A 18 -0.17 -5.00 -11.66
N ILE A 19 0.93 -4.25 -11.67
CA ILE A 19 0.92 -2.80 -11.97
C ILE A 19 0.20 -2.51 -13.30
N LYS A 20 0.39 -3.37 -14.31
CA LYS A 20 -0.08 -3.14 -15.68
C LYS A 20 -1.56 -3.44 -15.87
N ASN A 21 -2.11 -4.44 -15.16
CA ASN A 21 -3.48 -4.91 -15.39
C ASN A 21 -4.50 -4.39 -14.36
N ILE A 22 -4.08 -3.82 -13.23
CA ILE A 22 -5.02 -3.49 -12.14
C ILE A 22 -6.18 -2.59 -12.59
N ASN A 23 -5.91 -1.56 -13.40
CA ASN A 23 -6.93 -0.64 -13.89
C ASN A 23 -7.93 -1.32 -14.84
N ASP A 24 -7.45 -2.28 -15.64
CA ASP A 24 -8.30 -3.07 -16.54
C ASP A 24 -9.13 -4.09 -15.77
N LEU A 25 -8.57 -4.68 -14.71
CA LEU A 25 -9.30 -5.60 -13.83
C LEU A 25 -10.43 -4.88 -13.08
N LEU A 26 -10.17 -3.69 -12.51
CA LEU A 26 -11.21 -2.87 -11.88
C LEU A 26 -12.33 -2.53 -12.87
N ALA A 27 -11.98 -2.20 -14.13
CA ALA A 27 -12.96 -1.94 -15.18
C ALA A 27 -13.73 -3.21 -15.60
N LYS A 28 -13.04 -4.34 -15.79
CA LYS A 28 -13.60 -5.65 -16.15
C LYS A 28 -14.70 -6.06 -15.18
N TYR A 29 -14.46 -5.85 -13.89
CA TYR A 29 -15.40 -6.20 -12.82
C TYR A 29 -16.36 -5.07 -12.45
N LYS A 30 -16.45 -4.02 -13.28
CA LYS A 30 -17.39 -2.90 -13.11
C LYS A 30 -17.28 -2.26 -11.72
N THR A 31 -16.07 -2.18 -11.19
CA THR A 31 -15.82 -1.50 -9.92
C THR A 31 -16.30 -0.05 -10.03
N PRO A 32 -17.05 0.47 -9.04
CA PRO A 32 -17.44 1.87 -9.03
C PRO A 32 -16.22 2.80 -9.09
N SER A 33 -16.34 3.92 -9.78
CA SER A 33 -15.28 4.94 -9.81
C SER A 33 -15.00 5.54 -8.43
N LEU A 34 -16.00 5.54 -7.54
CA LEU A 34 -15.86 5.87 -6.13
C LEU A 34 -16.05 4.61 -5.28
N ILE A 35 -14.96 4.15 -4.69
CA ILE A 35 -14.86 2.97 -3.84
C ILE A 35 -14.94 3.44 -2.37
N ASP A 36 -15.75 2.80 -1.54
CA ASP A 36 -15.78 3.16 -0.11
C ASP A 36 -14.50 2.71 0.61
N LEU A 37 -14.10 1.45 0.38
CA LEU A 37 -12.91 0.84 0.95
C LEU A 37 -12.10 0.10 -0.12
N LEU A 38 -10.84 0.46 -0.28
CA LEU A 38 -9.86 -0.26 -1.08
C LEU A 38 -8.84 -0.93 -0.14
N SER A 39 -8.78 -2.26 -0.15
CA SER A 39 -7.75 -3.02 0.56
C SER A 39 -6.75 -3.58 -0.45
N ILE A 40 -5.46 -3.39 -0.19
CA ILE A 40 -4.35 -3.81 -1.04
C ILE A 40 -3.39 -4.64 -0.19
N ASP A 41 -3.37 -5.93 -0.48
CA ASP A 41 -2.45 -6.91 0.08
C ASP A 41 -2.17 -7.91 -1.05
N ILE A 42 -1.08 -7.67 -1.77
CA ILE A 42 -0.62 -8.48 -2.90
C ILE A 42 0.85 -8.90 -2.73
N ASP A 43 1.31 -8.93 -1.48
CA ASP A 43 2.63 -9.33 -1.00
C ASP A 43 3.82 -8.45 -1.41
N PHE A 44 3.95 -8.01 -2.66
CA PHE A 44 5.20 -7.41 -3.19
C PHE A 44 5.02 -6.00 -3.78
N ASP A 45 4.11 -5.83 -4.73
CA ASP A 45 3.99 -4.64 -5.58
C ASP A 45 2.98 -3.59 -5.04
N ASP A 46 2.56 -3.69 -3.78
CA ASP A 46 1.45 -2.93 -3.19
C ASP A 46 1.55 -1.42 -3.48
N TYR A 47 2.73 -0.83 -3.24
CA TYR A 47 3.02 0.58 -3.53
C TYR A 47 2.76 0.95 -5.00
N PHE A 48 3.25 0.15 -5.94
CA PHE A 48 3.14 0.48 -7.36
C PHE A 48 1.76 0.18 -7.93
N VAL A 49 1.07 -0.83 -7.40
CA VAL A 49 -0.33 -1.09 -7.76
C VAL A 49 -1.19 0.06 -7.29
N TRP A 50 -1.01 0.54 -6.05
CA TRP A 50 -1.74 1.72 -5.58
C TRP A 50 -1.40 2.96 -6.42
N LYS A 51 -0.11 3.21 -6.70
CA LYS A 51 0.34 4.30 -7.59
C LYS A 51 -0.29 4.22 -8.98
N SER A 52 -0.41 3.03 -9.57
CA SER A 52 -1.04 2.81 -10.88
C SER A 52 -2.53 3.15 -10.87
N ILE A 53 -3.25 2.80 -9.81
CA ILE A 53 -4.67 3.18 -9.62
C ILE A 53 -4.80 4.71 -9.54
N LEU A 54 -3.97 5.35 -8.70
CA LEU A 54 -3.98 6.79 -8.48
C LEU A 54 -3.64 7.57 -9.76
N GLN A 55 -2.63 7.14 -10.51
CA GLN A 55 -2.19 7.77 -11.76
C GLN A 55 -3.22 7.67 -12.88
N ALA A 56 -3.97 6.57 -12.95
CA ALA A 56 -5.03 6.41 -13.95
C ALA A 56 -6.18 7.40 -13.73
N ASN A 57 -6.37 7.91 -12.51
CA ASN A 57 -7.39 8.91 -12.16
C ASN A 57 -8.81 8.49 -12.60
N ARG A 58 -9.10 7.18 -12.53
CA ARG A 58 -10.40 6.57 -12.90
C ARG A 58 -11.15 6.02 -11.69
N PHE A 59 -10.41 5.62 -10.67
CA PHE A 59 -10.93 5.00 -9.46
C PHE A 59 -10.35 5.73 -8.24
N HIS A 60 -11.21 6.07 -7.29
CA HIS A 60 -10.86 6.74 -6.06
C HIS A 60 -11.47 5.99 -4.90
N ALA A 61 -10.71 5.82 -3.82
CA ALA A 61 -11.22 5.23 -2.59
C ALA A 61 -11.46 6.30 -1.51
N ARG A 62 -12.48 6.16 -0.67
CA ARG A 62 -12.63 7.03 0.51
C ARG A 62 -11.63 6.63 1.59
N VAL A 63 -11.45 5.33 1.76
CA VAL A 63 -10.50 4.70 2.69
C VAL A 63 -9.61 3.71 1.93
N VAL A 64 -8.31 3.75 2.18
CA VAL A 64 -7.35 2.75 1.68
C VAL A 64 -6.72 2.06 2.86
N VAL A 65 -6.65 0.72 2.80
CA VAL A 65 -5.87 -0.11 3.71
C VAL A 65 -4.81 -0.82 2.87
N ILE A 66 -3.54 -0.67 3.22
CA ILE A 66 -2.45 -1.19 2.39
C ILE A 66 -1.33 -1.79 3.24
N GLU A 67 -0.84 -2.96 2.85
CA GLU A 67 0.34 -3.55 3.49
C GLU A 67 1.59 -2.69 3.24
N TYR A 68 2.44 -2.58 4.27
CA TYR A 68 3.74 -1.94 4.16
C TYR A 68 4.81 -2.77 4.86
N ASN A 69 6.07 -2.34 4.74
CA ASN A 69 7.19 -3.00 5.38
C ASN A 69 7.68 -2.19 6.59
N TYR A 70 7.38 -2.66 7.80
CA TYR A 70 7.82 -2.03 9.04
C TYR A 70 9.31 -2.23 9.35
N GLU A 71 9.98 -3.20 8.72
CA GLU A 71 11.41 -3.43 8.91
C GLU A 71 12.24 -2.30 8.29
N ILE A 72 11.63 -1.45 7.44
CA ILE A 72 12.26 -0.24 6.91
C ILE A 72 12.09 0.91 7.91
N PRO A 73 13.19 1.55 8.35
CA PRO A 73 13.15 2.73 9.20
C PRO A 73 12.18 3.83 8.72
N VAL A 74 11.47 4.43 9.68
CA VAL A 74 10.45 5.46 9.44
C VAL A 74 10.95 6.69 8.67
N ASN A 75 12.24 6.99 8.75
CA ASN A 75 12.86 8.14 8.09
C ASN A 75 13.41 7.82 6.70
N GLU A 76 13.22 6.59 6.20
CA GLU A 76 13.73 6.17 4.91
C GLU A 76 12.60 6.07 3.89
N ASN A 77 12.78 6.70 2.73
CA ASN A 77 11.81 6.69 1.64
C ASN A 77 12.21 5.61 0.63
N ARG A 78 11.91 4.35 0.94
CA ARG A 78 12.29 3.20 0.12
C ARG A 78 11.06 2.44 -0.37
N VAL A 79 11.16 1.94 -1.59
CA VAL A 79 10.21 1.00 -2.16
C VAL A 79 10.99 -0.17 -2.75
N VAL A 80 10.39 -1.35 -2.77
CA VAL A 80 11.01 -2.50 -3.43
C VAL A 80 11.15 -2.20 -4.92
N ASP A 81 12.24 -2.65 -5.55
CA ASP A 81 12.41 -2.49 -6.99
C ASP A 81 11.37 -3.33 -7.76
N PRO A 82 10.48 -2.71 -8.58
CA PRO A 82 9.40 -3.42 -9.28
C PRO A 82 9.89 -4.27 -10.46
N ASP A 83 11.16 -4.14 -10.86
CA ASP A 83 11.77 -4.87 -11.99
C ASP A 83 12.49 -6.17 -11.55
N GLN A 84 12.27 -6.62 -10.31
CA GLN A 84 12.90 -7.81 -9.73
C GLN A 84 12.24 -9.14 -10.12
N ASP A 85 13.03 -10.22 -10.09
CA ASP A 85 12.60 -11.56 -10.49
C ASP A 85 11.48 -12.11 -9.58
N SER A 86 10.46 -12.68 -10.22
CA SER A 86 9.20 -13.25 -9.74
C SER A 86 8.13 -12.32 -9.16
N ARG A 87 8.43 -11.05 -8.84
CA ARG A 87 7.44 -10.04 -8.33
C ARG A 87 6.47 -10.58 -7.28
N ARG A 88 6.99 -11.46 -6.43
CA ARG A 88 6.28 -12.18 -5.38
C ARG A 88 7.15 -12.14 -4.14
N TRP A 89 6.53 -12.03 -2.97
CA TRP A 89 7.29 -12.06 -1.73
C TRP A 89 7.96 -13.43 -1.53
N THR A 90 9.26 -13.41 -1.28
CA THR A 90 10.11 -14.60 -1.09
C THR A 90 10.35 -14.92 0.37
N LYS A 91 9.51 -14.40 1.28
CA LYS A 91 9.69 -14.46 2.75
C LYS A 91 10.97 -13.77 3.23
N THR A 92 11.41 -12.78 2.46
CA THR A 92 12.61 -11.98 2.72
C THR A 92 12.22 -10.54 3.04
N ILE A 93 13.21 -9.72 3.38
CA ILE A 93 12.96 -8.32 3.72
C ILE A 93 12.48 -7.50 2.51
N HIS A 94 12.68 -7.97 1.28
CA HIS A 94 12.46 -7.17 0.07
C HIS A 94 11.01 -7.32 -0.44
N TYR A 95 10.12 -6.46 0.05
CA TYR A 95 8.73 -6.34 -0.39
C TYR A 95 8.12 -5.00 -0.01
N GLY A 96 7.08 -4.59 -0.74
CA GLY A 96 6.28 -3.42 -0.40
C GLY A 96 7.11 -2.13 -0.37
N ALA A 97 6.80 -1.27 0.60
CA ALA A 97 7.43 0.02 0.75
C ALA A 97 7.49 0.46 2.22
N SER A 98 8.31 1.49 2.48
CA SER A 98 8.38 2.10 3.79
C SER A 98 7.13 2.92 4.11
N MET A 99 6.87 3.16 5.40
CA MET A 99 5.77 4.02 5.83
C MET A 99 5.89 5.44 5.24
N LEU A 100 7.11 5.98 5.15
CA LEU A 100 7.36 7.29 4.57
C LEU A 100 7.05 7.33 3.07
N ALA A 101 7.42 6.29 2.32
CA ALA A 101 7.11 6.20 0.90
C ALA A 101 5.60 6.12 0.64
N MET A 102 4.89 5.30 1.41
CA MET A 102 3.42 5.19 1.35
C MET A 102 2.74 6.51 1.72
N ALA A 103 3.19 7.18 2.78
CA ALA A 103 2.67 8.48 3.19
C ALA A 103 2.90 9.57 2.13
N ALA A 104 4.09 9.60 1.52
CA ALA A 104 4.41 10.54 0.45
C ALA A 104 3.54 10.31 -0.80
N LEU A 105 3.33 9.05 -1.20
CA LEU A 105 2.42 8.70 -2.29
C LEU A 105 1.00 9.15 -1.97
N GLY A 106 0.47 8.82 -0.78
CA GLY A 106 -0.85 9.25 -0.35
C GLY A 106 -1.02 10.77 -0.42
N ARG A 107 -0.08 11.53 0.17
CA ARG A 107 -0.11 13.00 0.17
C ARG A 107 -0.12 13.58 -1.25
N ALA A 108 0.65 13.03 -2.17
CA ALA A 108 0.71 13.47 -3.57
C ALA A 108 -0.64 13.30 -4.30
N TYR A 109 -1.51 12.43 -3.81
CA TYR A 109 -2.83 12.15 -4.39
C TYR A 109 -4.00 12.43 -3.44
N ASN A 110 -3.83 13.38 -2.50
CA ASN A 110 -4.87 13.81 -1.55
C ASN A 110 -5.40 12.70 -0.63
N TYR A 111 -4.51 11.86 -0.13
CA TYR A 111 -4.74 10.91 0.95
C TYR A 111 -3.87 11.24 2.15
N THR A 112 -4.43 11.07 3.34
CA THR A 112 -3.74 11.27 4.61
C THR A 112 -3.65 9.95 5.35
N LEU A 113 -2.43 9.56 5.74
CA LEU A 113 -2.22 8.43 6.65
C LEU A 113 -2.76 8.80 8.03
N ILE A 114 -3.69 8.02 8.57
CA ILE A 114 -4.35 8.33 9.85
C ILE A 114 -4.06 7.31 10.94
N TYR A 115 -3.65 6.09 10.58
CA TYR A 115 -3.47 5.00 11.53
C TYR A 115 -2.56 3.90 10.98
N VAL A 116 -1.84 3.23 11.88
CA VAL A 116 -1.08 2.00 11.64
C VAL A 116 -1.61 0.95 12.60
N GLU A 117 -2.00 -0.22 12.11
CA GLU A 117 -2.50 -1.26 13.01
C GLU A 117 -1.38 -1.86 13.87
N LYS A 118 -1.77 -2.44 15.02
CA LYS A 118 -0.86 -2.86 16.11
C LYS A 118 0.28 -3.81 15.73
N ASN A 119 0.15 -4.55 14.64
CA ASN A 119 1.18 -5.46 14.11
C ASN A 119 2.09 -4.79 13.09
N ALA A 120 1.90 -3.50 12.79
CA ALA A 120 2.73 -2.75 11.86
C ALA A 120 2.77 -3.39 10.46
N ILE A 121 1.67 -3.99 10.02
CA ILE A 121 1.51 -4.60 8.71
C ILE A 121 0.69 -3.70 7.80
N ASN A 122 -0.40 -3.12 8.32
CA ASN A 122 -1.34 -2.34 7.51
C ASN A 122 -1.36 -0.85 7.88
N LEU A 123 -1.33 -0.02 6.84
CA LEU A 123 -1.53 1.42 6.91
C LEU A 123 -2.97 1.78 6.53
N PHE A 124 -3.55 2.76 7.21
CA PHE A 124 -4.90 3.25 6.95
C PHE A 124 -4.86 4.70 6.49
N PHE A 125 -5.37 4.93 5.27
CA PHE A 125 -5.47 6.25 4.67
C PHE A 125 -6.93 6.66 4.49
N ILE A 126 -7.19 7.95 4.64
CA ILE A 126 -8.48 8.58 4.30
C ILE A 126 -8.23 9.66 3.24
N GLN A 127 -9.16 9.81 2.29
CA GLN A 127 -9.15 10.93 1.36
C GLN A 127 -9.18 12.26 2.13
N THR A 128 -8.18 13.11 1.92
CA THR A 128 -7.94 14.31 2.74
C THR A 128 -9.13 15.27 2.78
N SER A 129 -9.92 15.36 1.69
CA SER A 129 -11.13 16.18 1.66
C SER A 129 -12.14 15.79 2.73
N ILE A 130 -12.29 14.50 3.04
CA ILE A 130 -13.18 14.00 4.09
C ILE A 130 -12.73 14.54 5.45
N LEU A 131 -11.43 14.53 5.73
CA LEU A 131 -10.89 15.03 7.00
C LEU A 131 -11.05 16.56 7.15
N ILE A 132 -10.98 17.29 6.02
CA ILE A 132 -11.21 18.73 5.96
C ILE A 132 -12.70 19.04 6.21
N GLU A 133 -13.60 18.38 5.49
CA GLU A 133 -15.06 18.54 5.63
C GLU A 133 -15.53 18.26 7.05
N GLN A 134 -14.93 17.25 7.70
CA GLN A 134 -15.23 16.89 9.09
C GLN A 134 -14.47 17.72 10.13
N ASN A 135 -13.64 18.69 9.69
CA ASN A 135 -12.78 19.52 10.54
C ASN A 135 -11.96 18.71 11.55
N ILE A 136 -11.33 17.62 11.11
CA ILE A 136 -10.51 16.73 11.95
C ILE A 136 -9.10 16.52 11.41
N LEU A 137 -8.73 17.15 10.28
CA LEU A 137 -7.37 17.06 9.73
C LEU A 137 -6.30 17.47 10.76
N HIS A 138 -6.59 18.47 11.59
CA HIS A 138 -5.70 18.94 12.65
C HIS A 138 -5.51 17.95 13.81
N LYS A 139 -6.33 16.89 13.87
CA LYS A 139 -6.24 15.83 14.89
C LYS A 139 -5.44 14.61 14.41
N VAL A 140 -5.03 14.60 13.14
CA VAL A 140 -4.26 13.48 12.57
C VAL A 140 -2.85 13.48 13.18
N PRO A 141 -2.38 12.36 13.75
CA PRO A 141 -1.04 12.29 14.32
C PRO A 141 0.04 12.39 13.23
N SER A 142 1.22 12.86 13.61
CA SER A 142 2.39 12.87 12.74
C SER A 142 2.87 11.45 12.42
N LEU A 143 3.65 11.29 11.35
CA LEU A 143 4.26 9.99 11.01
C LEU A 143 5.05 9.39 12.18
N LYS A 144 5.72 10.23 12.98
CA LYS A 144 6.47 9.77 14.15
C LYS A 144 5.55 9.21 15.24
N GLU A 145 4.39 9.82 15.46
CA GLU A 145 3.40 9.36 16.44
C GLU A 145 2.65 8.11 15.97
N LEU A 146 2.50 7.93 14.65
CA LEU A 146 1.90 6.75 14.05
C LEU A 146 2.86 5.54 13.98
N TYR A 147 4.17 5.78 14.03
CA TYR A 147 5.16 4.73 13.88
C TYR A 147 5.15 3.75 15.06
N ILE A 148 5.10 2.46 14.74
CA ILE A 148 5.19 1.38 15.72
C ILE A 148 6.59 0.76 15.61
N SER A 149 7.43 0.99 16.63
CA SER A 149 8.78 0.41 16.69
C SER A 149 8.79 -1.06 17.12
N GLU A 150 7.77 -1.49 17.87
CA GLU A 150 7.66 -2.84 18.41
C GLU A 150 6.26 -3.41 18.12
N PRO A 151 6.11 -4.12 17.00
CA PRO A 151 4.84 -4.73 16.64
C PRO A 151 4.41 -5.81 17.64
N TYR A 152 3.09 -5.97 17.85
CA TYR A 152 2.56 -7.00 18.75
C TYR A 152 2.93 -8.43 18.31
N THR A 153 2.93 -8.70 17.00
CA THR A 153 3.46 -9.93 16.40
C THR A 153 4.43 -9.59 15.27
N PRO A 154 5.74 -9.45 15.56
CA PRO A 154 6.72 -9.07 14.55
C PRO A 154 6.82 -10.12 13.44
N ARG A 155 6.63 -9.70 12.18
CA ARG A 155 6.86 -10.53 10.99
C ARG A 155 8.38 -10.65 10.81
N LYS A 156 8.96 -11.78 11.21
CA LYS A 156 10.41 -12.02 11.00
C LYS A 156 10.68 -12.40 9.56
N SER A 157 11.13 -11.45 8.75
CA SER A 157 11.70 -11.76 7.44
C SER A 157 13.11 -12.35 7.62
N ASN A 158 13.53 -13.25 6.73
CA ASN A 158 14.91 -13.73 6.73
C ASN A 158 15.74 -12.94 5.70
N PRO A 159 16.64 -12.04 6.13
CA PRO A 159 17.45 -11.23 5.21
C PRO A 159 18.44 -12.07 4.38
N GLU A 160 18.82 -13.27 4.85
CA GLU A 160 19.81 -14.12 4.18
C GLU A 160 19.26 -14.87 2.95
N LEU A 161 17.93 -14.88 2.77
CA LEU A 161 17.28 -15.67 1.71
C LEU A 161 17.21 -14.98 0.35
N ASP A 162 17.55 -13.69 0.25
CA ASP A 162 17.45 -12.95 -1.02
C ASP A 162 18.58 -11.94 -1.18
N LYS A 163 19.58 -12.33 -1.99
CA LYS A 163 20.78 -11.55 -2.30
C LYS A 163 20.67 -10.76 -3.59
N THR A 164 19.56 -10.92 -4.31
CA THR A 164 19.40 -10.37 -5.68
C THR A 164 18.50 -9.14 -5.69
N ARG A 165 17.51 -9.08 -4.80
CA ARG A 165 16.58 -7.96 -4.71
C ARG A 165 17.18 -6.74 -4.03
N ARG A 166 16.64 -5.57 -4.40
CA ARG A 166 17.14 -4.27 -3.97
C ARG A 166 15.99 -3.35 -3.58
N TRP A 167 16.30 -2.45 -2.67
CA TRP A 167 15.51 -1.25 -2.43
C TRP A 167 15.90 -0.18 -3.44
N ILE A 168 14.92 0.57 -3.91
CA ILE A 168 15.16 1.84 -4.59
C ILE A 168 14.75 2.99 -3.66
N TRP A 169 15.54 4.06 -3.67
CA TRP A 169 15.16 5.30 -3.03
C TRP A 169 14.08 5.96 -3.88
N ASN A 170 12.95 6.24 -3.25
CA ASN A 170 11.88 6.97 -3.91
C ASN A 170 12.21 8.47 -3.80
N ASP A 171 12.96 8.98 -4.76
CA ASP A 171 13.40 10.39 -4.81
C ASP A 171 12.25 11.38 -5.07
N THR A 172 11.03 10.88 -5.24
CA THR A 172 9.82 11.69 -5.38
C THR A 172 9.40 12.26 -4.02
N ILE A 173 10.17 13.20 -3.48
CA ILE A 173 9.78 14.00 -2.32
C ILE A 173 9.08 15.26 -2.87
N TRP A 174 7.76 15.20 -3.01
CA TRP A 174 6.97 16.43 -3.10
C TRP A 174 6.89 17.01 -1.68
N ILE A 175 7.86 17.86 -1.33
CA ILE A 175 7.95 18.58 -0.05
C ILE A 175 6.78 19.56 0.07
#